data_AF-A0A2D6G4I9-F1
#
_entry.id   AF-A0A2D6G4I9-F1
#
_cell.length_a   1.000
_cell.length_b   1.000
_cell.length_c   1.000
_cell.angle_alpha   90.00
_cell.angle_beta   90.00
_cell.angle_gamma   90.00
#
_symmetry.space_group_name_H-M   'P 1'
#
loop_
_entity.id
_entity.type
_entity.pdbx_description
1 polymer ?
#
loop_
_entity_poly.entity_id
_entity_poly.type
_entity_poly.pdbx_seq_one_letter_code
_entity_poly.pdbx_strand_id
1 'polypeptide(L)' 'MRYSVHYECVEKNWVVTDAANCHQVMGIHDTKSDAYKQAHAEQERWRKFDPVAKHLARVRRMLPRTLVVN' A
#
# COMPACT_ATOMS: atom_id res chain seq x y z
N MET A 1 5.80 0.74 4.00
CA MET A 1 4.75 -0.07 3.32
C MET A 1 3.48 0.09 4.16
N ARG A 2 2.33 0.45 3.58
CA ARG A 2 1.12 0.79 4.36
C ARG A 2 0.33 -0.46 4.75
N TYR A 3 0.28 -1.43 3.85
CA TYR A 3 -0.33 -2.73 4.09
C TYR A 3 0.70 -3.75 4.56
N SER A 4 0.31 -4.60 5.50
CA SER A 4 1.12 -5.68 6.05
C SER A 4 0.35 -7.00 5.99
N VAL A 5 1.07 -8.09 5.80
CA VAL A 5 0.52 -9.46 5.82
C VAL A 5 1.11 -10.17 7.03
N HIS A 6 0.26 -10.76 7.86
CA HIS A 6 0.70 -11.56 9.01
C HIS A 6 -0.05 -12.90 9.08
N TYR A 7 0.59 -13.88 9.73
CA TYR A 7 -0.01 -15.19 9.96
C TYR A 7 -0.74 -15.17 11.30
N GLU A 8 -2.04 -15.43 11.29
CA GLU A 8 -2.85 -15.54 12.49
C GLU A 8 -2.94 -17.00 12.92
N CYS A 9 -2.30 -17.30 14.06
CA CYS A 9 -2.15 -18.67 14.54
C CYS A 9 -3.47 -19.27 15.06
N VAL A 10 -4.44 -18.43 15.46
CA VAL A 10 -5.72 -18.85 16.04
C VAL A 10 -6.60 -19.57 15.01
N GLU A 11 -6.62 -19.07 13.77
CA GLU A 11 -7.43 -19.64 12.67
C GLU A 11 -6.59 -20.22 11.53
N LYS A 12 -5.24 -20.22 11.67
CA LYS A 12 -4.27 -20.65 10.65
C LYS A 12 -4.40 -19.90 9.32
N ASN A 13 -4.88 -18.67 9.35
CA ASN A 13 -5.11 -17.85 8.16
C ASN A 13 -4.04 -16.76 8.00
N TRP A 14 -3.90 -16.27 6.76
CA TRP A 14 -3.08 -15.11 6.42
C TRP A 14 -3.95 -13.87 6.37
N VAL A 15 -3.65 -12.90 7.23
CA VAL A 15 -4.45 -11.69 7.38
C VAL A 15 -3.70 -10.52 6.79
N VAL A 16 -4.41 -9.71 6.00
CA VAL A 16 -3.93 -8.43 5.48
C VAL A 16 -4.47 -7.32 6.37
N THR A 17 -3.58 -6.50 6.92
CA THR A 17 -3.95 -5.35 7.76
C THR A 17 -3.38 -4.03 7.24
N ASP A 18 -4.16 -2.96 7.40
CA ASP A 18 -3.67 -1.59 7.21
C ASP A 18 -2.88 -1.17 8.46
N ALA A 19 -1.56 -1.11 8.34
CA ALA A 19 -0.68 -0.71 9.44
C ALA A 19 -0.83 0.78 9.80
N ALA A 20 -1.34 1.61 8.88
CA ALA A 20 -1.59 3.02 9.14
C ALA A 20 -2.95 3.28 9.81
N ASN A 21 -3.89 2.33 9.72
CA ASN A 21 -5.24 2.47 10.28
C ASN A 21 -5.47 1.48 11.43
N CYS A 22 -4.63 1.56 12.47
CA CYS A 22 -4.75 0.76 13.70
C CYS A 22 -4.83 -0.77 13.47
N HIS A 23 -4.12 -1.29 12.45
CA HIS A 23 -4.16 -2.71 12.08
C HIS A 23 -5.57 -3.20 11.69
N GLN A 24 -6.37 -2.35 11.05
CA GLN A 24 -7.66 -2.77 10.50
C GLN A 24 -7.48 -3.94 9.52
N VAL A 25 -8.26 -5.00 9.74
CA VAL A 25 -8.31 -6.18 8.86
C VAL A 25 -8.97 -5.82 7.53
N MET A 26 -8.21 -6.03 6.45
CA MET A 26 -8.62 -5.79 5.07
C MET A 26 -9.06 -7.07 4.36
N GLY A 27 -8.59 -8.23 4.82
CA GLY A 27 -8.92 -9.53 4.25
C GLY A 27 -8.19 -10.67 4.96
N ILE A 28 -8.80 -11.85 4.88
CA ILE A 28 -8.32 -13.10 5.48
C ILE A 28 -8.24 -14.12 4.34
N HIS A 29 -7.11 -14.83 4.24
CA HIS A 29 -6.83 -15.77 3.15
C HIS A 29 -6.23 -17.07 3.68
N ASP A 30 -6.54 -18.17 3.00
CA ASP A 30 -5.98 -19.48 3.33
C ASP A 30 -4.49 -19.58 2.93
N THR A 31 -4.07 -18.81 1.91
CA THR A 31 -2.70 -18.85 1.39
C THR A 31 -1.96 -17.53 1.55
N LYS A 32 -0.66 -17.63 1.85
CA LYS A 32 0.24 -16.48 1.91
C LYS A 32 0.26 -15.70 0.58
N SER A 33 0.25 -16.41 -0.54
CA SER A 33 0.30 -15.79 -1.87
C SER A 33 -0.88 -14.89 -2.14
N ASP A 34 -2.10 -15.29 -1.74
CA ASP A 34 -3.30 -14.50 -2.02
C ASP A 34 -3.40 -13.28 -1.11
N ALA A 35 -3.01 -13.42 0.16
CA ALA A 35 -2.86 -12.29 1.07
C ALA A 35 -1.84 -11.26 0.53
N TYR A 36 -0.70 -11.71 0.00
CA TYR A 36 0.29 -10.82 -0.62
C TYR A 36 -0.24 -10.12 -1.88
N LYS A 37 -0.98 -10.82 -2.75
CA LYS A 37 -1.62 -10.22 -3.93
C LYS A 37 -2.59 -9.11 -3.50
N GLN A 38 -3.43 -9.35 -2.49
CA GLN A 38 -4.35 -8.33 -2.00
C GLN A 38 -3.60 -7.14 -1.40
N ALA A 39 -2.62 -7.38 -0.52
CA ALA A 39 -1.83 -6.31 0.10
C ALA A 39 -1.13 -5.44 -0.95
N HIS A 40 -0.59 -6.04 -2.01
CA HIS A 40 0.01 -5.32 -3.12
C HIS A 40 -1.02 -4.53 -3.93
N ALA A 41 -2.18 -5.12 -4.23
CA ALA A 41 -3.25 -4.44 -4.97
C ALA A 41 -3.78 -3.22 -4.20
N GLU A 42 -3.99 -3.32 -2.88
CA GLU A 42 -4.41 -2.19 -2.05
C GLU A 42 -3.32 -1.12 -1.94
N GLN A 43 -2.06 -1.52 -1.84
CA GLN A 43 -0.93 -0.59 -1.86
C GLN A 43 -0.88 0.22 -3.18
N GLU A 44 -1.08 -0.44 -4.32
CA GLU A 44 -1.12 0.20 -5.64
C GLU A 44 -2.35 1.09 -5.81
N ARG A 45 -3.51 0.66 -5.30
CA ARG A 45 -4.74 1.47 -5.29
C ARG A 45 -4.55 2.75 -4.49
N TRP A 46 -3.94 2.67 -3.31
CA TRP A 46 -3.64 3.85 -2.50
C TRP A 46 -2.60 4.75 -3.14
N ARG A 47 -1.56 4.22 -3.79
CA ARG A 47 -0.61 5.05 -4.55
C ARG A 47 -1.30 5.88 -5.64
N LYS A 48 -2.34 5.34 -6.28
CA LYS A 48 -3.14 6.10 -7.28
C LYS A 48 -4.04 7.16 -6.63
N PHE A 49 -4.48 6.93 -5.40
CA PHE A 49 -5.36 7.84 -4.66
C PHE A 49 -4.62 8.87 -3.80
N ASP A 50 -3.35 8.65 -3.50
CA ASP A 50 -2.54 9.51 -2.64
C ASP A 50 -2.50 10.95 -3.20
N PRO A 51 -3.15 11.91 -2.51
CA PRO A 51 -3.14 13.32 -2.91
C PRO A 51 -1.74 13.91 -2.92
N VAL A 52 -0.85 13.41 -2.06
CA VAL A 52 0.56 13.83 -1.95
C VAL A 52 1.33 13.36 -3.18
N ALA A 53 1.14 12.12 -3.62
CA ALA A 53 1.76 11.61 -4.86
C ALA A 53 1.29 12.40 -6.10
N LYS A 54 -0.01 12.72 -6.19
CA LYS A 54 -0.55 13.59 -7.26
C LYS A 54 -0.04 15.02 -7.17
N HIS A 55 0.07 15.57 -5.97
CA HIS A 55 0.63 16.91 -5.75
C HIS A 55 2.11 16.96 -6.13
N LEU A 56 2.92 15.99 -5.70
CA LEU A 56 4.34 15.89 -6.04
C LEU A 56 4.55 15.72 -7.56
N ALA A 57 3.74 14.88 -8.23
CA ALA A 57 3.81 14.70 -9.68
C ALA A 57 3.41 15.97 -10.46
N ARG A 58 2.50 16.77 -9.91
CA ARG A 58 2.11 18.08 -10.46
C ARG A 58 3.19 19.13 -10.24
N VAL A 59 3.75 19.20 -9.04
CA VAL A 59 4.88 20.08 -8.70
C VAL A 59 6.09 19.78 -9.58
N ARG A 60 6.45 18.50 -9.76
CA ARG A 60 7.51 18.06 -10.68
C ARG A 60 7.26 18.43 -12.15
N ARG A 61 5.99 18.52 -12.57
CA ARG A 61 5.61 18.98 -13.93
C ARG A 61 5.70 20.49 -14.10
N MET A 62 5.52 21.25 -13.02
CA MET A 62 5.59 22.72 -13.02
C MET A 62 6.99 23.25 -12.77
N LEU A 63 7.89 22.43 -12.20
CA LEU A 63 9.29 22.78 -12.02
C LEU A 63 10.03 22.73 -13.37
N PRO A 64 10.77 23.79 -13.77
CA PRO A 64 11.61 23.74 -14.94
C PRO A 64 12.65 22.64 -14.78
N ARG A 65 12.88 21.87 -15.86
CA ARG A 65 13.77 20.70 -15.89
C ARG A 65 15.21 20.98 -15.45
N THR A 66 15.59 22.26 -15.38
CA THR A 66 16.90 22.73 -14.92
C THR A 66 17.12 22.62 -13.40
N LEU A 67 16.07 22.37 -12.61
CA LEU A 67 16.15 22.25 -11.14
C LEU A 67 15.99 20.81 -10.63
N VAL A 68 15.84 19.82 -11.53
CA VAL A 68 15.79 18.41 -11.15
C VAL A 68 17.22 17.88 -11.18
N VAL A 69 17.87 17.87 -10.02
CA VAL A 69 19.18 17.21 -9.84
C VAL A 69 18.93 15.70 -9.92
N ASN A 70 19.55 15.05 -10.90
CA ASN A 70 19.60 13.59 -11.05
C ASN A 70 20.38 12.94 -9.90
#